data_AF-A0A8I1LNG7-F1
#
_entry.id   AF-A0A8I1LNG7-F1
#
_cell.length_a   1.000
_cell.length_b   1.000
_cell.length_c   1.000
_cell.angle_alpha   90.00
_cell.angle_beta   90.00
_cell.angle_gamma   90.00
#
_symmetry.space_group_name_H-M   'P 1'
#
loop_
_entity.id
_entity.type
_entity.pdbx_description
1 polymer ?
#
loop_
_entity_poly.entity_id
_entity_poly.type
_entity_poly.pdbx_seq_one_letter_code
_entity_poly.pdbx_strand_id
1 'polypeptide(L)'
;MIEPADGGDLDRLEFEVVEPPDLEPAYVKVLPGNANISDLEAGRLEIRVGAPLALEDVPIRIRIVSPNEPELASEGMIERLPATITGRSPLLNHIQTGLAGRRASDSGLRLHVEVEGLLEKVISLPPARRELRYDWDTGKWTRTDDDEQELPSILATSAEPLLGAGADAWEGARLVLPDAADHEALSAGLIFPGKASARIGLGERISVKLPALLREPSSSSDGVGLIELARANVAWQLAEANELLANWQRWAIVEELEGALIEQLCGANWRKLETGIDISILTPHGALLRCADALGLVSGKDLPRIETAADREFLQDRLITRFLETVPDVPEALLQWNEDLAGDLDLAVIDAYEDLRHQLETSGIDAFDEVDMSRPAATWRKALERSREMPLLPMFRPLILPDARWSSLVSPWYSELGEDDLVDLLDSCHVDAFRRPGLRWLGRAELRTMLQLWLSPKLMVETEGWRDLLAKALSDVQTSRAVRYVALRRKLALGDLPDGGAN
;
A
#
# COMPACT_ATOMS: atom_id res chain seq x y z
N MET A 1 67.20 18.19 29.60
CA MET A 1 68.37 17.38 29.23
C MET A 1 68.09 15.96 29.71
N ILE A 2 67.42 15.19 28.86
CA ILE A 2 67.29 13.73 28.95
C ILE A 2 67.34 13.31 27.49
N GLU A 3 68.41 12.63 27.09
CA GLU A 3 68.59 12.06 25.76
C GLU A 3 67.78 10.76 25.61
N PRO A 4 67.40 10.38 24.37
CA PRO A 4 66.45 9.31 24.11
C PRO A 4 67.15 7.94 24.15
N ALA A 5 66.43 6.92 24.61
CA ALA A 5 66.81 5.54 24.40
C ALA A 5 66.08 5.03 23.14
N ASP A 6 66.87 4.66 22.13
CA ASP A 6 66.44 3.93 20.95
C ASP A 6 65.71 2.64 21.35
N GLY A 7 64.55 2.42 20.73
CA GLY A 7 63.77 1.20 20.93
C GLY A 7 62.64 1.06 19.92
N GLY A 8 62.95 0.43 18.77
CA GLY A 8 62.09 -0.53 18.07
C GLY A 8 60.90 -0.02 17.25
N ASP A 9 60.84 -0.47 15.99
CA ASP A 9 59.69 -0.46 15.08
C ASP A 9 58.46 -1.19 15.68
N LEU A 10 57.72 -0.54 16.57
CA LEU A 10 56.36 -0.97 16.93
C LEU A 10 55.43 0.26 16.99
N ASP A 11 54.34 0.14 16.25
CA ASP A 11 53.11 0.93 16.31
C ASP A 11 53.14 2.34 15.69
N ARG A 12 53.42 2.40 14.38
CA ARG A 12 52.70 3.38 13.54
C ARG A 12 51.27 2.91 13.35
N LEU A 13 50.41 3.23 14.32
CA LEU A 13 48.96 3.26 14.12
C LEU A 13 48.65 4.39 13.14
N GLU A 14 48.42 4.04 11.87
CA GLU A 14 47.82 4.95 10.90
C GLU A 14 46.34 5.11 11.28
N PHE A 15 46.02 6.24 11.91
CA PHE A 15 44.64 6.64 12.11
C PHE A 15 44.12 7.21 10.80
N GLU A 16 43.32 6.42 10.08
CA GLU A 16 42.44 6.97 9.06
C GLU A 16 41.33 7.73 9.79
N VAL A 17 41.40 9.06 9.77
CA VAL A 17 40.27 9.90 10.18
C VAL A 17 39.21 9.75 9.08
N VAL A 18 38.35 8.76 9.25
CA VAL A 18 37.09 8.68 8.51
C VAL A 18 36.27 9.86 8.99
N GLU A 19 36.06 10.88 8.15
CA GLU A 19 35.07 11.91 8.44
C GLU A 19 33.76 11.19 8.79
N PRO A 20 33.13 11.49 9.94
CA PRO A 20 31.86 10.88 10.27
C PRO A 20 30.94 11.14 9.06
N PRO A 21 30.23 10.11 8.55
CA PRO A 21 29.31 10.33 7.45
C PRO A 21 28.40 11.50 7.83
N ASP A 22 28.09 12.37 6.87
CA ASP A 22 27.08 13.41 7.06
C ASP A 22 25.74 12.72 7.35
N LEU A 23 25.53 12.40 8.63
CA LEU A 23 24.33 11.72 9.11
C LEU A 23 23.23 12.78 9.14
N GLU A 24 22.26 12.65 8.24
CA GLU A 24 21.09 13.51 8.26
C GLU A 24 20.42 13.43 9.64
N PRO A 25 20.07 14.57 10.25
CA PRO A 25 19.43 14.57 11.56
C PRO A 25 18.05 13.90 11.45
N ALA A 26 17.59 13.34 12.57
CA ALA A 26 16.26 12.77 12.64
C ALA A 26 15.20 13.81 12.24
N TYR A 27 14.19 13.38 11.48
CA TYR A 27 13.18 14.28 10.94
C TYR A 27 11.80 13.64 10.90
N VAL A 28 10.77 14.48 10.87
CA VAL A 28 9.41 14.07 10.51
C VAL A 28 8.95 14.90 9.32
N LYS A 29 8.46 14.21 8.28
CA LYS A 29 7.86 14.80 7.08
C LYS A 29 6.48 14.19 6.85
N VAL A 30 5.56 15.00 6.34
CA VAL A 30 4.23 14.56 5.92
C VAL A 30 4.18 14.57 4.40
N LEU A 31 3.63 13.52 3.82
CA LEU A 31 3.38 13.39 2.40
C LEU A 31 1.86 13.25 2.15
N PRO A 32 1.31 13.88 1.09
CA PRO A 32 2.00 14.78 0.17
C PRO A 32 2.44 16.10 0.86
N GLY A 33 3.42 16.81 0.30
CA GLY A 33 3.98 18.01 0.95
C GLY A 33 2.99 19.17 1.16
N ASN A 34 1.89 19.16 0.41
CA ASN A 34 0.74 20.06 0.52
C ASN A 34 -0.49 19.38 1.19
N ALA A 35 -0.28 18.38 2.03
CA ALA A 35 -1.34 17.62 2.68
C ALA A 35 -2.33 18.54 3.41
N ASN A 36 -3.62 18.24 3.25
CA ASN A 36 -4.72 18.94 3.90
C ASN A 36 -5.56 17.96 4.76
N ILE A 37 -6.62 18.47 5.41
CA ILE A 37 -7.51 17.64 6.24
C ILE A 37 -8.09 16.46 5.44
N SER A 38 -8.50 16.66 4.19
CA SER A 38 -9.10 15.60 3.39
C SER A 38 -8.12 14.49 3.03
N ASP A 39 -6.82 14.77 2.95
CA ASP A 39 -5.80 13.74 2.75
C ASP A 39 -5.65 12.85 4.00
N LEU A 40 -5.83 13.41 5.19
CA LEU A 40 -5.90 12.61 6.42
C LEU A 40 -7.19 11.77 6.47
N GLU A 41 -8.36 12.39 6.27
CA GLU A 41 -9.67 11.73 6.34
C GLU A 41 -9.80 10.58 5.33
N ALA A 42 -9.24 10.75 4.14
CA ALA A 42 -9.26 9.73 3.10
C ALA A 42 -8.14 8.69 3.21
N GLY A 43 -7.31 8.76 4.27
CA GLY A 43 -6.21 7.82 4.50
C GLY A 43 -5.04 7.93 3.52
N ARG A 44 -4.89 9.07 2.83
CA ARG A 44 -3.80 9.32 1.87
C ARG A 44 -2.55 9.94 2.50
N LEU A 45 -2.64 10.36 3.75
CA LEU A 45 -1.54 10.99 4.47
C LEU A 45 -0.50 9.94 4.90
N GLU A 46 0.76 10.19 4.58
CA GLU A 46 1.90 9.42 5.08
C GLU A 46 2.78 10.29 6.00
N ILE A 47 3.24 9.72 7.10
CA ILE A 47 4.20 10.35 8.02
C ILE A 47 5.51 9.59 7.93
N ARG A 48 6.54 10.22 7.36
CA ARG A 48 7.90 9.67 7.30
C ARG A 48 8.69 10.14 8.51
N VAL A 49 9.17 9.18 9.29
CA VAL A 49 10.07 9.39 10.42
C VAL A 49 11.46 8.93 10.00
N GLY A 50 12.36 9.89 9.76
CA GLY A 50 13.77 9.63 9.47
C GLY A 50 14.60 9.60 10.74
N ALA A 51 15.59 8.70 10.80
CA ALA A 51 16.58 8.61 11.86
C ALA A 51 17.96 8.34 11.24
N PRO A 52 19.06 8.86 11.82
CA PRO A 52 20.42 8.65 11.30
C PRO A 52 20.91 7.22 11.45
N LEU A 53 20.31 6.44 12.34
CA LEU A 53 20.64 5.05 12.63
C LEU A 53 19.34 4.25 12.72
N ALA A 54 19.45 2.95 12.47
CA ALA A 54 18.34 2.04 12.70
C ALA A 54 18.06 1.94 14.20
N LEU A 55 16.85 2.29 14.61
CA LEU A 55 16.39 2.20 16.01
C LEU A 55 15.22 1.23 16.05
N GLU A 56 15.23 0.31 17.02
CA GLU A 56 14.19 -0.71 17.19
C GLU A 56 13.25 -0.33 18.34
N ASP A 57 12.00 -0.79 18.26
CA ASP A 57 10.97 -0.65 19.29
C ASP A 57 10.76 0.79 19.79
N VAL A 58 10.59 1.73 18.84
CA VAL A 58 10.52 3.16 19.15
C VAL A 58 9.08 3.60 19.45
N PRO A 59 8.79 4.11 20.67
CA PRO A 59 7.46 4.64 20.99
C PRO A 59 7.14 5.90 20.19
N ILE A 60 5.93 5.96 19.65
CA ILE A 60 5.41 7.12 18.94
C ILE A 60 4.03 7.52 19.45
N ARG A 61 3.81 8.83 19.56
CA ARG A 61 2.51 9.44 19.84
C ARG A 61 2.14 10.41 18.73
N ILE A 62 0.96 10.22 18.17
CA ILE A 62 0.37 11.11 17.16
C ILE A 62 -0.85 11.78 17.76
N ARG A 63 -0.92 13.12 17.72
CA ARG A 63 -2.03 13.90 18.27
C ARG A 63 -2.57 14.88 17.25
N ILE A 64 -3.88 15.06 17.24
CA ILE A 64 -4.55 16.08 16.43
C ILE A 64 -5.24 17.07 17.34
N VAL A 65 -4.86 18.33 17.15
CA VAL A 65 -5.40 19.47 17.88
C VAL A 65 -6.21 20.32 16.91
N SER A 66 -7.51 20.40 17.17
CA SER A 66 -8.43 21.35 16.53
C SER A 66 -8.66 22.54 17.47
N PRO A 67 -8.88 23.76 16.96
CA PRO A 67 -9.21 24.92 17.80
C PRO A 67 -10.49 24.74 18.62
N ASN A 68 -11.45 23.92 18.13
CA ASN A 68 -12.81 23.87 18.65
C ASN A 68 -13.26 22.47 19.10
N GLU A 69 -12.38 21.46 19.06
CA GLU A 69 -12.74 20.07 19.35
C GLU A 69 -11.73 19.41 20.30
N PRO A 70 -12.14 18.38 21.06
CA PRO A 70 -11.25 17.66 21.94
C PRO A 70 -10.12 16.98 21.15
N GLU A 71 -8.93 17.01 21.73
CA GLU A 71 -7.73 16.38 21.21
C GLU A 71 -7.95 14.89 20.95
N LEU A 72 -7.51 14.44 19.79
CA LEU A 72 -7.45 13.02 19.44
C LEU A 72 -6.00 12.60 19.52
N ALA A 73 -5.71 11.48 20.18
CA ALA A 73 -4.37 10.95 20.32
C ALA A 73 -4.36 9.46 20.01
N SER A 74 -3.27 8.99 19.42
CA SER A 74 -2.96 7.59 19.26
C SER A 74 -1.50 7.35 19.64
N GLU A 75 -1.25 6.24 20.31
CA GLU A 75 0.06 5.81 20.78
C GLU A 75 0.34 4.40 20.26
N GLY A 76 1.61 4.14 19.97
CA GLY A 76 2.04 2.80 19.60
C GLY A 76 3.55 2.71 19.50
N MET A 77 4.02 1.59 18.97
CA MET A 77 5.43 1.27 18.83
C MET A 77 5.74 1.06 17.36
N ILE A 78 6.83 1.67 16.89
CA ILE A 78 7.38 1.43 15.57
C ILE A 78 8.48 0.38 15.74
N GLU A 79 8.32 -0.77 15.11
CA GLU A 79 9.29 -1.88 15.18
C GLU A 79 10.70 -1.42 14.82
N ARG A 80 10.84 -0.58 13.79
CA ARG A 80 12.13 -0.07 13.34
C ARG A 80 12.05 1.28 12.63
N LEU A 81 12.93 2.23 12.98
CA LEU A 81 13.17 3.47 12.24
C LEU A 81 14.40 3.32 11.32
N PRO A 82 14.49 4.05 10.19
CA PRO A 82 13.48 4.95 9.60
C PRO A 82 12.20 4.22 9.18
N ALA A 83 11.05 4.89 9.34
CA ALA A 83 9.75 4.29 9.01
C ALA A 83 8.83 5.27 8.29
N THR A 84 7.84 4.71 7.60
CA THR A 84 6.71 5.46 7.05
C THR A 84 5.42 4.92 7.65
N ILE A 85 4.62 5.81 8.23
CA ILE A 85 3.31 5.51 8.82
C ILE A 85 2.26 5.97 7.83
N THR A 86 1.49 5.03 7.28
CA THR A 86 0.46 5.31 6.28
C THR A 86 -0.90 5.55 6.93
N GLY A 87 -1.84 6.14 6.18
CA GLY A 87 -3.21 6.35 6.65
C GLY A 87 -3.93 5.07 7.08
N ARG A 88 -3.50 3.89 6.62
CA ARG A 88 -4.03 2.59 7.05
C ARG A 88 -3.41 2.03 8.32
N SER A 89 -2.31 2.62 8.80
CA SER A 89 -1.74 2.22 10.08
C SER A 89 -2.78 2.31 11.19
N PRO A 90 -2.76 1.40 12.18
CA PRO A 90 -3.67 1.49 13.33
C PRO A 90 -3.62 2.85 14.04
N LEU A 91 -2.43 3.48 14.03
CA LEU A 91 -2.21 4.81 14.60
C LEU A 91 -3.06 5.89 13.92
N LEU A 92 -3.01 5.99 12.60
CA LEU A 92 -3.76 7.00 11.85
C LEU A 92 -5.23 6.63 11.67
N ASN A 93 -5.56 5.34 11.52
CA ASN A 93 -6.94 4.88 11.39
C ASN A 93 -7.77 5.20 12.64
N HIS A 94 -7.18 5.07 13.84
CA HIS A 94 -7.84 5.47 15.09
C HIS A 94 -8.23 6.97 15.08
N ILE A 95 -7.31 7.81 14.61
CA ILE A 95 -7.52 9.25 14.51
C ILE A 95 -8.58 9.58 13.44
N GLN A 96 -8.52 8.93 12.27
CA GLN A 96 -9.50 9.10 11.18
C GLN A 96 -10.92 8.73 11.63
N THR A 97 -11.06 7.60 12.33
CA THR A 97 -12.35 7.16 12.88
C THR A 97 -12.87 8.17 13.90
N GLY A 98 -11.97 8.76 14.71
CA GLY A 98 -12.32 9.81 15.66
C GLY A 98 -12.73 11.14 15.00
N LEU A 99 -12.23 11.44 13.81
CA LEU A 99 -12.58 12.61 13.00
C LEU A 99 -13.88 12.43 12.21
N ALA A 100 -14.28 11.20 11.91
CA ALA A 100 -15.50 10.92 11.15
C ALA A 100 -16.75 11.56 11.82
N GLY A 101 -17.40 12.47 11.10
CA GLY A 101 -18.59 13.18 11.57
C GLY A 101 -18.32 14.45 12.40
N ARG A 102 -17.05 14.84 12.59
CA ARG A 102 -16.67 16.11 13.24
C ARG A 102 -16.60 17.26 12.24
N ARG A 103 -16.78 18.50 12.71
CA ARG A 103 -16.71 19.72 11.86
C ARG A 103 -15.32 20.37 11.92
N ALA A 104 -14.29 19.54 11.93
CA ALA A 104 -12.89 19.98 11.93
C ALA A 104 -12.49 20.66 10.60
N SER A 105 -13.31 20.51 9.55
CA SER A 105 -13.04 20.92 8.17
C SER A 105 -12.79 22.40 7.96
N ASP A 106 -13.33 23.29 8.81
CA ASP A 106 -13.42 24.71 8.49
C ASP A 106 -12.26 25.55 9.02
N SER A 107 -11.57 25.10 10.08
CA SER A 107 -10.54 25.88 10.76
C SER A 107 -9.11 25.36 10.58
N GLY A 108 -8.92 24.24 9.88
CA GLY A 108 -7.63 23.55 9.82
C GLY A 108 -7.37 22.70 11.08
N LEU A 109 -6.40 21.79 10.97
CA LEU A 109 -5.95 20.91 12.05
C LEU A 109 -4.45 21.09 12.29
N ARG A 110 -3.99 20.82 13.52
CA ARG A 110 -2.56 20.68 13.83
C ARG A 110 -2.24 19.23 14.17
N LEU A 111 -1.37 18.62 13.39
CA LEU A 111 -0.85 17.28 13.59
C LEU A 111 0.45 17.36 14.40
N HIS A 112 0.45 16.81 15.60
CA HIS A 112 1.61 16.66 16.45
C HIS A 112 2.13 15.23 16.33
N VAL A 113 3.39 15.07 15.98
CA VAL A 113 4.09 13.79 15.91
C VAL A 113 5.24 13.83 16.90
N GLU A 114 5.14 13.02 17.94
CA GLU A 114 6.12 12.89 19.01
C GLU A 114 6.75 11.49 18.92
N VAL A 115 8.05 11.44 18.63
CA VAL A 115 8.85 10.22 18.64
C VAL A 115 9.68 10.26 19.93
N GLU A 116 9.36 9.38 20.87
CA GLU A 116 9.86 9.47 22.24
C GLU A 116 11.41 9.45 22.27
N GLY A 117 12.00 10.45 22.94
CA GLY A 117 13.45 10.57 23.05
C GLY A 117 14.19 11.04 21.79
N LEU A 118 13.51 11.19 20.65
CA LEU A 118 14.14 11.58 19.38
C LEU A 118 13.75 13.00 18.94
N LEU A 119 12.47 13.27 18.70
CA LEU A 119 11.99 14.57 18.24
C LEU A 119 10.47 14.75 18.41
N GLU A 120 10.03 16.01 18.49
CA GLU A 120 8.63 16.41 18.34
C GLU A 120 8.48 17.35 17.15
N LYS A 121 7.45 17.11 16.31
CA LYS A 121 7.13 17.95 15.15
C LYS A 121 5.65 18.30 15.13
N VAL A 122 5.36 19.58 14.89
CA VAL A 122 4.00 20.07 14.66
C VAL A 122 3.85 20.46 13.20
N ILE A 123 2.88 19.88 12.51
CA ILE A 123 2.52 20.17 11.12
C ILE A 123 1.12 20.77 11.07
N SER A 124 0.95 21.84 10.29
CA SER A 124 -0.36 22.44 10.03
C SER A 124 -1.02 21.75 8.84
N LEU A 125 -2.22 21.21 9.03
CA LEU A 125 -3.08 20.67 7.98
C LEU A 125 -4.16 21.70 7.66
N PRO A 126 -4.01 22.48 6.57
CA PRO A 126 -5.02 23.48 6.21
C PRO A 126 -6.36 22.82 5.88
N PRO A 127 -7.48 23.57 6.01
CA PRO A 127 -8.77 23.11 5.50
C PRO A 127 -8.66 22.82 4.01
N ALA A 128 -9.40 21.82 3.53
CA ALA A 128 -9.46 21.53 2.11
C ALA A 128 -10.12 22.71 1.39
N ARG A 129 -9.32 23.51 0.68
CA ARG A 129 -9.83 24.57 -0.19
C ARG A 129 -10.48 23.90 -1.39
N ARG A 130 -11.81 23.96 -1.46
CA ARG A 130 -12.56 23.52 -2.63
C ARG A 130 -12.65 24.70 -3.58
N GLU A 131 -11.74 24.74 -4.54
CA GLU A 131 -11.77 25.72 -5.64
C GLU A 131 -13.04 25.54 -6.49
N LEU A 132 -13.54 24.31 -6.55
CA LEU A 132 -14.78 23.92 -7.22
C LEU A 132 -15.85 23.49 -6.20
N ARG A 133 -17.03 24.10 -6.28
CA ARG A 133 -18.18 23.79 -5.42
C ARG A 133 -19.31 23.20 -6.24
N TYR A 134 -19.85 22.07 -5.78
CA TYR A 134 -21.04 21.48 -6.37
C TYR A 134 -22.29 22.08 -5.75
N ASP A 135 -23.18 22.59 -6.60
CA ASP A 135 -24.52 23.01 -6.22
C ASP A 135 -25.50 21.84 -6.38
N TRP A 136 -26.09 21.44 -5.26
CA TRP A 136 -27.01 20.31 -5.16
C TRP A 136 -28.35 20.56 -5.85
N ASP A 137 -28.79 21.83 -5.93
CA ASP A 137 -30.09 22.20 -6.48
C ASP A 137 -30.02 22.26 -8.01
N THR A 138 -28.91 22.78 -8.55
CA THR A 138 -28.73 22.94 -10.00
C THR A 138 -27.96 21.79 -10.65
N GLY A 139 -27.23 20.99 -9.86
CA GLY A 139 -26.38 19.91 -10.37
C GLY A 139 -25.14 20.39 -11.13
N LYS A 140 -24.76 21.66 -10.91
CA LYS A 140 -23.64 22.32 -11.58
C LYS A 140 -22.49 22.59 -10.62
N TRP A 141 -21.33 22.84 -11.21
CA TRP A 141 -20.12 23.22 -10.48
C TRP A 141 -19.87 24.71 -10.64
N THR A 142 -19.38 25.36 -9.59
CA THR A 142 -18.93 26.76 -9.63
C THR A 142 -17.48 26.85 -9.19
N ARG A 143 -16.69 27.63 -9.93
CA ARG A 143 -15.30 27.96 -9.59
C ARG A 143 -15.26 29.24 -8.75
N THR A 144 -14.53 29.21 -7.65
CA THR A 144 -14.52 30.31 -6.66
C THR A 144 -13.63 31.48 -7.07
N ASP A 145 -12.61 31.24 -7.92
CA ASP A 145 -11.56 32.23 -8.21
C ASP A 145 -11.72 33.01 -9.54
N ASP A 146 -12.70 32.64 -10.39
CA ASP A 146 -12.90 33.26 -11.72
C ASP A 146 -14.41 33.44 -12.00
N ASP A 147 -14.94 34.65 -11.76
CA ASP A 147 -16.29 35.13 -12.13
C ASP A 147 -17.45 34.09 -12.05
N GLU A 148 -17.52 33.31 -10.97
CA GLU A 148 -18.53 32.24 -10.75
C GLU A 148 -18.83 31.44 -12.04
N GLN A 149 -17.78 31.04 -12.76
CA GLN A 149 -17.97 30.27 -13.99
C GLN A 149 -18.67 28.94 -13.68
N GLU A 150 -19.89 28.78 -14.19
CA GLU A 150 -20.63 27.52 -14.12
C GLU A 150 -19.99 26.49 -15.05
N LEU A 151 -19.61 25.35 -14.48
CA LEU A 151 -19.10 24.19 -15.22
C LEU A 151 -20.16 23.07 -15.23
N PRO A 152 -20.39 22.42 -16.40
CA PRO A 152 -21.28 21.28 -16.47
C PRO A 152 -20.68 20.07 -15.73
N SER A 153 -21.48 19.04 -15.53
CA SER A 153 -21.06 17.80 -14.87
C SER A 153 -20.78 16.69 -15.87
N ILE A 154 -19.66 15.99 -15.70
CA ILE A 154 -19.39 14.67 -16.29
C ILE A 154 -19.82 13.60 -15.30
N LEU A 155 -20.45 12.54 -15.81
CA LEU A 155 -20.98 11.44 -15.02
C LEU A 155 -20.28 10.11 -15.37
N ALA A 156 -20.12 9.26 -14.36
CA ALA A 156 -19.80 7.84 -14.51
C ALA A 156 -20.59 7.03 -13.47
N THR A 157 -20.89 5.76 -13.76
CA THR A 157 -21.68 4.90 -12.88
C THR A 157 -20.96 3.59 -12.58
N SER A 158 -21.45 2.83 -11.61
CA SER A 158 -20.91 1.49 -11.32
C SER A 158 -20.97 0.52 -12.51
N ALA A 159 -21.98 0.64 -13.37
CA ALA A 159 -22.12 -0.18 -14.58
C ALA A 159 -21.23 0.32 -15.72
N GLU A 160 -21.03 1.64 -15.82
CA GLU A 160 -20.25 2.32 -16.85
C GLU A 160 -19.25 3.27 -16.18
N PRO A 161 -18.09 2.74 -15.72
CA PRO A 161 -17.18 3.48 -14.85
C PRO A 161 -16.32 4.50 -15.60
N LEU A 162 -16.35 4.51 -16.94
CA LEU A 162 -15.63 5.48 -17.75
C LEU A 162 -16.36 6.83 -17.76
N LEU A 163 -15.57 7.90 -17.77
CA LEU A 163 -16.07 9.27 -17.71
C LEU A 163 -16.88 9.63 -18.95
N GLY A 164 -18.08 10.19 -18.76
CA GLY A 164 -18.96 10.65 -19.84
C GLY A 164 -19.85 9.55 -20.44
N ALA A 165 -19.79 8.32 -19.91
CA ALA A 165 -20.65 7.23 -20.32
C ALA A 165 -21.98 7.17 -19.54
N GLY A 166 -22.08 7.82 -18.37
CA GLY A 166 -23.20 7.63 -17.45
C GLY A 166 -24.56 8.17 -17.93
N ALA A 167 -25.61 7.36 -17.76
CA ALA A 167 -27.00 7.75 -17.98
C ALA A 167 -27.62 8.52 -16.79
N ASP A 168 -28.70 9.27 -17.04
CA ASP A 168 -29.46 10.01 -16.01
C ASP A 168 -30.13 9.11 -14.96
N ALA A 169 -30.42 7.85 -15.33
CA ALA A 169 -30.90 6.82 -14.41
C ALA A 169 -29.75 5.88 -14.08
N TRP A 170 -29.45 5.71 -12.79
CA TRP A 170 -28.34 4.87 -12.34
C TRP A 170 -28.75 3.97 -11.17
N GLU A 171 -28.16 2.77 -11.16
CA GLU A 171 -28.16 1.84 -10.04
C GLU A 171 -26.74 1.77 -9.46
N GLY A 172 -26.62 1.67 -8.13
CA GLY A 172 -25.32 1.70 -7.44
C GLY A 172 -24.65 3.08 -7.40
N ALA A 173 -23.35 3.13 -7.16
CA ALA A 173 -22.60 4.37 -7.02
C ALA A 173 -22.52 5.15 -8.34
N ARG A 174 -22.61 6.48 -8.25
CA ARG A 174 -22.41 7.42 -9.35
C ARG A 174 -21.34 8.44 -8.98
N LEU A 175 -20.36 8.59 -9.86
CA LEU A 175 -19.36 9.64 -9.82
C LEU A 175 -19.88 10.86 -10.59
N VAL A 176 -19.76 12.03 -9.95
CA VAL A 176 -20.05 13.34 -10.55
C VAL A 176 -18.79 14.18 -10.48
N LEU A 177 -18.36 14.70 -11.62
CA LEU A 177 -17.17 15.54 -11.76
C LEU A 177 -17.50 16.81 -12.53
N PRO A 178 -16.78 17.91 -12.32
CA PRO A 178 -16.82 19.06 -13.20
C PRO A 178 -16.22 18.72 -14.59
N ASP A 179 -16.86 19.21 -15.64
CA ASP A 179 -16.38 19.11 -17.02
C ASP A 179 -15.33 20.19 -17.30
N ALA A 180 -14.11 19.94 -16.82
CA ALA A 180 -12.94 20.76 -17.12
C ALA A 180 -11.70 19.88 -17.30
N ALA A 181 -10.72 20.42 -18.04
CA ALA A 181 -9.53 19.67 -18.46
C ALA A 181 -8.38 19.70 -17.43
N ASP A 182 -8.46 20.61 -16.46
CA ASP A 182 -7.47 20.79 -15.41
C ASP A 182 -7.50 19.66 -14.37
N HIS A 183 -6.46 19.64 -13.53
CA HIS A 183 -6.27 18.61 -12.51
C HIS A 183 -7.23 18.79 -11.33
N GLU A 184 -7.55 20.04 -10.97
CA GLU A 184 -8.56 20.39 -9.97
C GLU A 184 -9.88 19.68 -10.26
N ALA A 185 -10.36 19.76 -11.50
CA ALA A 185 -11.61 19.13 -11.90
C ALA A 185 -11.62 17.61 -11.74
N LEU A 186 -10.50 16.96 -12.08
CA LEU A 186 -10.37 15.51 -11.95
C LEU A 186 -10.29 15.05 -10.49
N SER A 187 -9.81 15.92 -9.60
CA SER A 187 -9.68 15.65 -8.16
C SER A 187 -10.94 16.01 -7.35
N ALA A 188 -11.84 16.81 -7.90
CA ALA A 188 -13.01 17.35 -7.20
C ALA A 188 -14.22 16.39 -7.14
N GLY A 189 -14.10 15.15 -7.65
CA GLY A 189 -15.22 14.24 -7.83
C GLY A 189 -16.02 13.95 -6.56
N LEU A 190 -17.34 13.76 -6.72
CA LEU A 190 -18.24 13.34 -5.64
C LEU A 190 -18.89 12.01 -5.97
N ILE A 191 -18.98 11.13 -4.98
CA ILE A 191 -19.68 9.86 -5.09
C ILE A 191 -21.06 9.97 -4.46
N PHE A 192 -22.07 9.68 -5.28
CA PHE A 192 -23.46 9.58 -4.87
C PHE A 192 -23.87 8.12 -4.75
N PRO A 193 -24.64 7.75 -3.72
CA PRO A 193 -25.24 6.42 -3.63
C PRO A 193 -26.29 6.21 -4.73
N GLY A 194 -26.56 4.95 -5.04
CA GLY A 194 -27.66 4.58 -5.92
C GLY A 194 -29.01 4.77 -5.24
N LYS A 195 -30.03 5.14 -6.02
CA LYS A 195 -31.42 5.30 -5.52
C LYS A 195 -32.06 4.00 -4.98
N ALA A 196 -31.48 2.85 -5.31
CA ALA A 196 -31.86 1.54 -4.75
C ALA A 196 -31.00 1.20 -3.52
N SER A 197 -31.02 2.06 -2.50
CA SER A 197 -30.28 1.86 -1.26
C SER A 197 -31.10 0.99 -0.30
N ALA A 198 -30.42 0.04 0.37
CA ALA A 198 -30.94 -0.85 1.42
C ALA A 198 -31.70 -2.12 0.99
N ARG A 199 -31.00 -3.08 0.38
CA ARG A 199 -31.23 -4.48 0.75
C ARG A 199 -30.09 -4.91 1.67
N ILE A 200 -30.43 -5.15 2.92
CA ILE A 200 -29.56 -5.74 3.93
C ILE A 200 -29.28 -7.18 3.49
N GLY A 201 -28.03 -7.45 3.22
CA GLY A 201 -27.50 -8.65 2.59
C GLY A 201 -26.36 -8.15 1.73
N LEU A 202 -25.12 -8.36 2.20
CA LEU A 202 -23.87 -8.01 1.51
C LEU A 202 -24.08 -8.07 0.00
N GLY A 203 -24.22 -6.89 -0.61
CA GLY A 203 -24.64 -6.79 -2.01
C GLY A 203 -23.69 -7.62 -2.85
N GLU A 204 -24.24 -8.43 -3.77
CA GLU A 204 -23.42 -9.12 -4.78
C GLU A 204 -22.44 -8.10 -5.37
N ARG A 205 -21.15 -8.44 -5.38
CA ARG A 205 -20.09 -7.60 -5.94
C ARG A 205 -20.54 -7.18 -7.34
N ILE A 206 -20.77 -5.88 -7.54
CA ILE A 206 -21.32 -5.37 -8.79
C ILE A 206 -20.36 -5.75 -9.91
N SER A 207 -20.86 -6.44 -10.93
CA SER A 207 -20.07 -6.79 -12.11
C SER A 207 -19.80 -5.51 -12.92
N VAL A 208 -18.65 -4.90 -12.71
CA VAL A 208 -18.15 -3.80 -13.55
C VAL A 208 -17.84 -4.36 -14.94
N LYS A 209 -18.42 -3.79 -15.98
CA LYS A 209 -18.14 -4.19 -17.38
C LYS A 209 -17.36 -3.08 -18.07
N LEU A 210 -16.11 -3.38 -18.41
CA LEU A 210 -15.29 -2.48 -19.21
C LEU A 210 -15.40 -2.85 -20.70
N PRO A 211 -15.36 -1.85 -21.62
CA PRO A 211 -15.15 -2.09 -23.03
C PRO A 211 -13.83 -2.85 -23.29
N ALA A 212 -13.65 -3.32 -24.52
CA ALA A 212 -12.40 -3.95 -24.93
C ALA A 212 -11.21 -3.01 -24.69
N LEU A 213 -10.11 -3.52 -24.13
CA LEU A 213 -8.93 -2.75 -23.84
C LEU A 213 -8.08 -2.59 -25.11
N LEU A 214 -7.78 -1.35 -25.48
CA LEU A 214 -6.87 -1.02 -26.57
C LEU A 214 -5.52 -0.62 -25.98
N ARG A 215 -4.44 -1.24 -26.46
CA ARG A 215 -3.07 -0.89 -26.06
C ARG A 215 -2.57 0.33 -26.83
N GLU A 216 -3.33 1.41 -26.75
CA GLU A 216 -3.10 2.69 -27.41
C GLU A 216 -3.35 3.83 -26.41
N PRO A 217 -2.73 5.01 -26.58
CA PRO A 217 -2.95 6.13 -25.66
C PRO A 217 -4.42 6.59 -25.62
N SER A 218 -5.04 6.72 -26.79
CA SER A 218 -6.39 7.26 -26.96
C SER A 218 -7.40 6.16 -27.22
N SER A 219 -8.63 6.37 -26.75
CA SER A 219 -9.76 5.49 -27.04
C SER A 219 -10.26 5.62 -28.48
N SER A 220 -10.92 4.58 -28.97
CA SER A 220 -11.57 4.56 -30.29
C SER A 220 -12.96 3.91 -30.18
N SER A 221 -13.68 3.77 -31.31
CA SER A 221 -14.96 3.06 -31.34
C SER A 221 -14.85 1.60 -30.89
N ASP A 222 -13.66 1.02 -31.02
CA ASP A 222 -13.43 -0.41 -30.86
C ASP A 222 -12.95 -0.77 -29.43
N GLY A 223 -12.73 0.23 -28.57
CA GLY A 223 -12.33 0.03 -27.18
C GLY A 223 -11.72 1.24 -26.50
N VAL A 224 -11.27 1.03 -25.25
CA VAL A 224 -10.74 2.08 -24.36
C VAL A 224 -9.22 2.08 -24.34
N GLY A 225 -8.63 3.25 -24.55
CA GLY A 225 -7.19 3.51 -24.46
C GLY A 225 -6.70 3.79 -23.04
N LEU A 226 -5.38 3.88 -22.88
CA LEU A 226 -4.72 4.03 -21.59
C LEU A 226 -5.12 5.33 -20.87
N ILE A 227 -5.22 6.45 -21.60
CA ILE A 227 -5.43 7.76 -20.97
C ILE A 227 -6.85 7.89 -20.43
N GLU A 228 -7.87 7.45 -21.17
CA GLU A 228 -9.25 7.47 -20.67
C GLU A 228 -9.43 6.53 -19.47
N LEU A 229 -8.78 5.36 -19.49
CA LEU A 229 -8.81 4.41 -18.38
C LEU A 229 -8.11 4.98 -17.13
N ALA A 230 -6.94 5.61 -17.29
CA ALA A 230 -6.21 6.24 -16.20
C ALA A 230 -7.00 7.42 -15.61
N ARG A 231 -7.60 8.26 -16.46
CA ARG A 231 -8.47 9.36 -16.00
C ARG A 231 -9.64 8.85 -15.16
N ALA A 232 -10.34 7.82 -15.64
CA ALA A 232 -11.45 7.23 -14.88
C ALA A 232 -10.97 6.67 -13.54
N ASN A 233 -9.88 5.89 -13.54
CA ASN A 233 -9.30 5.32 -12.32
C ASN A 233 -8.95 6.40 -11.28
N VAL A 234 -8.20 7.44 -11.70
CA VAL A 234 -7.82 8.54 -10.79
C VAL A 234 -9.06 9.29 -10.28
N ALA A 235 -10.04 9.54 -11.14
CA ALA A 235 -11.26 10.24 -10.71
C ALA A 235 -12.02 9.46 -9.64
N TRP A 236 -12.20 8.14 -9.80
CA TRP A 236 -12.83 7.29 -8.78
C TRP A 236 -11.99 7.18 -7.49
N GLN A 237 -10.66 7.16 -7.60
CA GLN A 237 -9.76 7.10 -6.45
C GLN A 237 -9.74 8.40 -5.63
N LEU A 238 -9.80 9.55 -6.30
CA LEU A 238 -9.73 10.86 -5.65
C LEU A 238 -11.10 11.39 -5.19
N ALA A 239 -12.19 10.88 -5.77
CA ALA A 239 -13.53 11.34 -5.42
C ALA A 239 -13.89 11.12 -3.95
N GLU A 240 -14.58 12.11 -3.39
CA GLU A 240 -15.09 12.06 -2.02
C GLU A 240 -16.36 11.22 -1.95
N ALA A 241 -16.43 10.31 -0.98
CA ALA A 241 -17.60 9.51 -0.70
C ALA A 241 -18.11 9.81 0.72
N ASN A 242 -19.31 10.37 0.81
CA ASN A 242 -19.94 10.72 2.09
C ASN A 242 -20.66 9.53 2.75
N GLU A 243 -20.86 8.42 2.01
CA GLU A 243 -21.58 7.25 2.49
C GLU A 243 -20.72 5.98 2.40
N LEU A 244 -20.75 5.15 3.44
CA LEU A 244 -19.96 3.92 3.54
C LEU A 244 -20.23 2.94 2.40
N LEU A 245 -21.50 2.71 2.07
CA LEU A 245 -21.88 1.80 0.98
C LEU A 245 -21.39 2.31 -0.38
N ALA A 246 -21.48 3.61 -0.61
CA ALA A 246 -21.00 4.23 -1.84
C ALA A 246 -19.46 4.18 -1.92
N ASN A 247 -18.77 4.32 -0.79
CA ASN A 247 -17.32 4.16 -0.70
C ASN A 247 -16.88 2.70 -0.96
N TRP A 248 -17.61 1.71 -0.43
CA TRP A 248 -17.34 0.30 -0.72
C TRP A 248 -17.49 -0.02 -2.22
N GLN A 249 -18.57 0.47 -2.86
CA GLN A 249 -18.77 0.31 -4.30
C GLN A 249 -17.70 1.02 -5.13
N ARG A 250 -17.29 2.23 -4.70
CA ARG A 250 -16.18 2.98 -5.31
C ARG A 250 -14.90 2.15 -5.32
N TRP A 251 -14.55 1.49 -4.22
CA TRP A 251 -13.36 0.65 -4.17
C TRP A 251 -13.41 -0.54 -5.13
N ALA A 252 -14.55 -1.22 -5.24
CA ALA A 252 -14.71 -2.30 -6.22
C ALA A 252 -14.52 -1.81 -7.67
N ILE A 253 -14.98 -0.59 -7.99
CA ILE A 253 -14.77 0.04 -9.30
C ILE A 253 -13.29 0.39 -9.52
N VAL A 254 -12.64 0.95 -8.50
CA VAL A 254 -11.21 1.28 -8.53
C VAL A 254 -10.36 0.04 -8.80
N GLU A 255 -10.65 -1.08 -8.12
CA GLU A 255 -9.94 -2.35 -8.31
C GLU A 255 -10.05 -2.88 -9.74
N GLU A 256 -11.24 -2.83 -10.34
CA GLU A 256 -11.44 -3.28 -11.72
C GLU A 256 -10.76 -2.36 -12.74
N LEU A 257 -10.82 -1.04 -12.54
CA LEU A 257 -10.10 -0.07 -13.37
C LEU A 257 -8.58 -0.23 -13.23
N GLU A 258 -8.07 -0.44 -12.02
CA GLU A 258 -6.64 -0.67 -11.78
C GLU A 258 -6.20 -2.00 -12.40
N GLY A 259 -7.00 -3.05 -12.29
CA GLY A 259 -6.80 -4.34 -12.96
C GLY A 259 -6.69 -4.20 -14.48
N ALA A 260 -7.54 -3.39 -15.09
CA ALA A 260 -7.48 -3.09 -16.52
C ALA A 260 -6.23 -2.28 -16.90
N LEU A 261 -5.81 -1.31 -16.07
CA LEU A 261 -4.55 -0.56 -16.28
C LEU A 261 -3.33 -1.49 -16.22
N ILE A 262 -3.29 -2.38 -15.23
CA ILE A 262 -2.25 -3.40 -15.09
C ILE A 262 -2.21 -4.29 -16.33
N GLU A 263 -3.37 -4.70 -16.85
CA GLU A 263 -3.44 -5.53 -18.04
C GLU A 263 -2.90 -4.80 -19.28
N GLN A 264 -3.26 -3.53 -19.51
CA GLN A 264 -2.75 -2.76 -20.64
C GLN A 264 -1.23 -2.50 -20.57
N LEU A 265 -0.72 -2.21 -19.36
CA LEU A 265 0.67 -1.82 -19.14
C LEU A 265 1.62 -3.03 -18.97
N CYS A 266 1.20 -4.03 -18.20
CA CYS A 266 2.02 -5.17 -17.78
C CYS A 266 1.62 -6.50 -18.44
N GLY A 267 0.39 -6.60 -18.97
CA GLY A 267 -0.17 -7.78 -19.61
C GLY A 267 -1.01 -8.67 -18.69
N ALA A 268 -1.91 -9.47 -19.27
CA ALA A 268 -2.85 -10.32 -18.54
C ALA A 268 -2.19 -11.34 -17.59
N ASN A 269 -1.00 -11.85 -17.95
CA ASN A 269 -0.25 -12.76 -17.06
C ASN A 269 0.19 -12.07 -15.77
N TRP A 270 0.56 -10.78 -15.85
CA TRP A 270 0.90 -10.01 -14.66
C TRP A 270 -0.33 -9.82 -13.78
N ARG A 271 -1.45 -9.35 -14.35
CA ARG A 271 -2.73 -9.19 -13.64
C ARG A 271 -3.12 -10.48 -12.91
N LYS A 272 -3.04 -11.63 -13.58
CA LYS A 272 -3.36 -12.93 -12.98
C LYS A 272 -2.48 -13.27 -11.78
N LEU A 273 -1.17 -13.00 -11.84
CA LEU A 273 -0.27 -13.23 -10.70
C LEU A 273 -0.61 -12.29 -9.55
N GLU A 274 -0.86 -11.03 -9.86
CA GLU A 274 -1.14 -9.99 -8.86
C GLU A 274 -2.47 -10.21 -8.14
N THR A 275 -3.54 -10.54 -8.86
CA THR A 275 -4.83 -10.91 -8.25
C THR A 275 -4.75 -12.17 -7.38
N GLY A 276 -3.76 -13.03 -7.63
CA GLY A 276 -3.49 -14.22 -6.83
C GLY A 276 -2.53 -13.98 -5.65
N ILE A 277 -2.06 -12.74 -5.43
CA ILE A 277 -1.24 -12.41 -4.27
C ILE A 277 -2.14 -12.48 -3.03
N ASP A 278 -1.69 -13.27 -2.08
CA ASP A 278 -2.33 -13.33 -0.80
C ASP A 278 -1.72 -12.32 0.17
N ILE A 279 -2.50 -11.36 0.63
CA ILE A 279 -2.05 -10.27 1.51
C ILE A 279 -1.50 -10.78 2.85
N SER A 280 -1.84 -11.99 3.31
CA SER A 280 -1.22 -12.54 4.53
C SER A 280 0.29 -12.73 4.41
N ILE A 281 0.88 -12.76 3.20
CA ILE A 281 2.34 -12.80 3.03
C ILE A 281 3.02 -11.47 3.41
N LEU A 282 2.24 -10.42 3.74
CA LEU A 282 2.72 -9.11 4.16
C LEU A 282 3.58 -9.19 5.43
N THR A 283 3.27 -10.10 6.34
CA THR A 283 4.07 -10.30 7.56
C THR A 283 5.01 -11.50 7.38
N PRO A 284 6.22 -11.48 7.97
CA PRO A 284 7.14 -12.62 7.94
C PRO A 284 6.46 -13.93 8.40
N HIS A 285 5.62 -13.85 9.43
CA HIS A 285 4.93 -14.98 10.05
C HIS A 285 3.69 -15.41 9.27
N GLY A 286 2.98 -14.49 8.61
CA GLY A 286 1.92 -14.84 7.67
C GLY A 286 2.48 -15.51 6.40
N ALA A 287 3.65 -15.06 5.92
CA ALA A 287 4.41 -15.75 4.87
C ALA A 287 4.88 -17.15 5.32
N LEU A 288 5.28 -17.31 6.59
CA LEU A 288 5.62 -18.60 7.17
C LEU A 288 4.42 -19.53 7.21
N LEU A 289 3.29 -19.06 7.72
CA LEU A 289 2.04 -19.81 7.77
C LEU A 289 1.62 -20.30 6.38
N ARG A 290 1.68 -19.43 5.36
CA ARG A 290 1.39 -19.80 3.96
C ARG A 290 2.32 -20.89 3.44
N CYS A 291 3.63 -20.74 3.68
CA CYS A 291 4.62 -21.71 3.24
C CYS A 291 4.45 -23.05 3.98
N ALA A 292 4.11 -23.00 5.26
CA ALA A 292 3.85 -24.15 6.09
C ALA A 292 2.60 -24.90 5.62
N ASP A 293 1.51 -24.18 5.33
CA ASP A 293 0.26 -24.75 4.80
C ASP A 293 0.48 -25.42 3.44
N ALA A 294 1.19 -24.75 2.52
CA ALA A 294 1.52 -25.29 1.21
C ALA A 294 2.42 -26.54 1.27
N LEU A 295 3.15 -26.73 2.38
CA LEU A 295 3.97 -27.92 2.64
C LEU A 295 3.26 -28.97 3.50
N GLY A 296 2.00 -28.74 3.91
CA GLY A 296 1.23 -29.64 4.75
C GLY A 296 1.72 -29.72 6.20
N LEU A 297 2.35 -28.65 6.69
CA LEU A 297 2.86 -28.58 8.07
C LEU A 297 1.72 -28.23 9.04
N VAL A 298 0.91 -27.22 8.72
CA VAL A 298 -0.21 -26.74 9.56
C VAL A 298 -1.58 -27.26 9.14
N SER A 299 -1.63 -28.04 8.06
CA SER A 299 -2.86 -28.66 7.56
C SER A 299 -2.55 -30.05 7.01
N GLY A 300 -3.52 -30.97 7.08
CA GLY A 300 -3.24 -32.36 6.74
C GLY A 300 -4.43 -33.27 6.99
N LYS A 301 -4.25 -34.57 6.72
CA LYS A 301 -5.27 -35.60 7.04
C LYS A 301 -5.25 -35.99 8.51
N ASP A 302 -4.15 -35.71 9.18
CA ASP A 302 -3.85 -35.97 10.59
C ASP A 302 -4.18 -34.78 11.49
N LEU A 303 -4.54 -33.63 10.93
CA LEU A 303 -5.03 -32.47 11.65
C LEU A 303 -6.56 -32.34 11.49
N PRO A 304 -7.27 -31.79 12.50
CA PRO A 304 -8.70 -31.54 12.43
C PRO A 304 -9.06 -30.66 11.22
N ARG A 305 -10.19 -30.98 10.59
CA ARG A 305 -10.75 -30.17 9.49
C ARG A 305 -11.61 -29.06 10.06
N ILE A 306 -11.24 -27.82 9.76
CA ILE A 306 -11.99 -26.64 10.21
C ILE A 306 -13.07 -26.30 9.18
N GLU A 307 -14.33 -26.43 9.61
CA GLU A 307 -15.50 -26.30 8.73
C GLU A 307 -15.93 -24.85 8.51
N THR A 308 -15.85 -23.99 9.54
CA THR A 308 -16.31 -22.61 9.44
C THR A 308 -15.18 -21.67 9.02
N ALA A 309 -15.55 -20.54 8.40
CA ALA A 309 -14.58 -19.51 8.02
C ALA A 309 -14.05 -18.76 9.27
N ALA A 310 -14.91 -18.50 10.25
CA ALA A 310 -14.54 -17.78 11.47
C ALA A 310 -13.52 -18.57 12.32
N ASP A 311 -13.71 -19.88 12.48
CA ASP A 311 -12.75 -20.72 13.22
C ASP A 311 -11.41 -20.83 12.49
N ARG A 312 -11.44 -20.77 11.15
CA ARG A 312 -10.22 -20.77 10.32
C ARG A 312 -9.45 -19.47 10.47
N GLU A 313 -10.14 -18.33 10.46
CA GLU A 313 -9.53 -17.02 10.70
C GLU A 313 -8.91 -16.97 12.10
N PHE A 314 -9.65 -17.40 13.12
CA PHE A 314 -9.12 -17.51 14.48
C PHE A 314 -7.86 -18.38 14.55
N LEU A 315 -7.88 -19.57 13.93
CA LEU A 315 -6.73 -20.47 13.92
C LEU A 315 -5.53 -19.83 13.20
N GLN A 316 -5.75 -19.12 12.10
CA GLN A 316 -4.69 -18.42 11.37
C GLN A 316 -4.03 -17.35 12.25
N ASP A 317 -4.83 -16.53 12.94
CA ASP A 317 -4.33 -15.51 13.87
C ASP A 317 -3.51 -16.13 15.01
N ARG A 318 -3.99 -17.25 15.56
CA ARG A 318 -3.26 -17.99 16.61
C ARG A 318 -1.95 -18.57 16.09
N LEU A 319 -1.96 -19.22 14.92
CA LEU A 319 -0.74 -19.74 14.31
C LEU A 319 0.30 -18.65 14.06
N ILE A 320 -0.12 -17.48 13.54
CA ILE A 320 0.77 -16.34 13.34
C ILE A 320 1.38 -15.88 14.68
N THR A 321 0.55 -15.76 15.72
CA THR A 321 0.99 -15.36 17.06
C THR A 321 2.00 -16.35 17.64
N ARG A 322 1.70 -17.66 17.57
CA ARG A 322 2.60 -18.71 18.07
C ARG A 322 3.90 -18.75 17.28
N PHE A 323 3.86 -18.61 15.96
CA PHE A 323 5.09 -18.51 15.16
C PHE A 323 5.93 -17.30 15.50
N LEU A 324 5.32 -16.16 15.84
CA LEU A 324 6.05 -14.97 16.31
C LEU A 324 6.74 -15.23 17.66
N GLU A 325 6.05 -15.89 18.59
CA GLU A 325 6.61 -16.26 19.89
C GLU A 325 7.78 -17.25 19.75
N THR A 326 7.67 -18.23 18.85
CA THR A 326 8.70 -19.26 18.63
C THR A 326 9.86 -18.77 17.77
N VAL A 327 9.57 -17.99 16.72
CA VAL A 327 10.56 -17.48 15.75
C VAL A 327 10.39 -15.97 15.63
N PRO A 328 10.92 -15.16 16.57
CA PRO A 328 10.79 -13.70 16.49
C PRO A 328 11.44 -13.13 15.21
N ASP A 329 12.62 -13.64 14.84
CA ASP A 329 13.35 -13.25 13.64
C ASP A 329 13.62 -14.49 12.75
N VAL A 330 13.02 -14.51 11.56
CA VAL A 330 13.13 -15.61 10.58
C VAL A 330 14.58 -15.75 10.05
N PRO A 331 15.26 -14.69 9.58
CA PRO A 331 16.68 -14.75 9.25
C PRO A 331 17.58 -15.35 10.35
N GLU A 332 17.42 -14.91 11.60
CA GLU A 332 18.22 -15.40 12.74
C GLU A 332 17.93 -16.88 13.02
N ALA A 333 16.64 -17.27 13.03
CA ALA A 333 16.23 -18.66 13.18
C ALA A 333 16.80 -19.59 12.10
N LEU A 334 16.96 -19.11 10.86
CA LEU A 334 17.61 -19.86 9.79
C LEU A 334 19.12 -20.04 10.03
N LEU A 335 19.79 -19.07 10.65
CA LEU A 335 21.21 -19.16 11.00
C LEU A 335 21.45 -20.12 12.18
N GLN A 336 20.54 -20.12 13.16
CA GLN A 336 20.62 -20.92 14.38
C GLN A 336 19.85 -22.26 14.30
N TRP A 337 19.41 -22.63 13.09
CA TRP A 337 18.53 -23.77 12.86
C TRP A 337 19.05 -25.09 13.47
N ASN A 338 18.21 -25.74 14.28
CA ASN A 338 18.44 -27.06 14.87
C ASN A 338 17.14 -27.90 14.88
N GLU A 339 17.22 -29.16 15.32
CA GLU A 339 16.04 -30.05 15.40
C GLU A 339 15.09 -29.64 16.54
N ASP A 340 15.60 -29.04 17.61
CA ASP A 340 14.79 -28.58 18.75
C ASP A 340 13.80 -27.48 18.32
N LEU A 341 14.26 -26.50 17.53
CA LEU A 341 13.41 -25.43 16.97
C LEU A 341 12.31 -25.98 16.06
N ALA A 342 12.56 -27.10 15.36
CA ALA A 342 11.52 -27.76 14.60
C ALA A 342 10.45 -28.39 15.51
N GLY A 343 10.87 -28.95 16.65
CA GLY A 343 9.97 -29.42 17.70
C GLY A 343 9.15 -28.28 18.32
N ASP A 344 9.77 -27.13 18.57
CA ASP A 344 9.07 -25.94 19.08
C ASP A 344 8.04 -25.41 18.07
N LEU A 345 8.32 -25.51 16.76
CA LEU A 345 7.36 -25.17 15.71
C LEU A 345 6.21 -26.17 15.61
N ASP A 346 6.45 -27.46 15.83
CA ASP A 346 5.36 -28.45 15.95
C ASP A 346 4.47 -28.13 17.16
N LEU A 347 5.09 -27.83 18.31
CA LEU A 347 4.37 -27.40 19.53
C LEU A 347 3.55 -26.13 19.30
N ALA A 348 4.09 -25.14 18.59
CA ALA A 348 3.37 -23.92 18.23
C ALA A 348 2.08 -24.21 17.44
N VAL A 349 2.10 -25.22 16.57
CA VAL A 349 0.89 -25.65 15.83
C VAL A 349 -0.08 -26.37 16.77
N ILE A 350 0.40 -27.26 17.61
CA ILE A 350 -0.41 -27.98 18.60
C ILE A 350 -1.12 -26.97 19.52
N ASP A 351 -0.40 -26.02 20.08
CA ASP A 351 -0.92 -24.99 20.97
C ASP A 351 -1.97 -24.11 20.27
N ALA A 352 -1.79 -23.78 18.99
CA ALA A 352 -2.79 -23.04 18.24
C ALA A 352 -4.09 -23.84 18.00
N TYR A 353 -3.99 -25.16 17.80
CA TYR A 353 -5.15 -26.04 17.71
C TYR A 353 -5.84 -26.24 19.07
N GLU A 354 -5.08 -26.28 20.17
CA GLU A 354 -5.64 -26.31 21.53
C GLU A 354 -6.34 -24.99 21.88
N ASP A 355 -5.80 -23.84 21.47
CA ASP A 355 -6.47 -22.53 21.60
C ASP A 355 -7.84 -22.53 20.89
N LEU A 356 -7.91 -23.10 19.67
CA LEU A 356 -9.18 -23.25 18.95
C LEU A 356 -10.12 -24.23 19.63
N ARG A 357 -9.61 -25.37 20.10
CA ARG A 357 -10.38 -26.37 20.83
C ARG A 357 -11.05 -25.77 22.06
N HIS A 358 -10.31 -25.01 22.86
CA HIS A 358 -10.84 -24.29 24.02
C HIS A 358 -11.91 -23.26 23.65
N GLN A 359 -11.77 -22.58 22.51
CA GLN A 359 -12.81 -21.66 22.01
C GLN A 359 -14.11 -22.40 21.66
N LEU A 360 -14.00 -23.55 20.98
CA LEU A 360 -15.15 -24.38 20.63
C LEU A 360 -15.86 -24.94 21.87
N GLU A 361 -15.09 -25.47 22.83
CA GLU A 361 -15.60 -25.98 24.12
C GLU A 361 -16.32 -24.87 24.90
N THR A 362 -15.73 -23.67 24.97
CA THR A 362 -16.33 -22.50 25.64
C THR A 362 -17.62 -22.05 24.95
N SER A 363 -17.70 -22.24 23.64
CA SER A 363 -18.89 -21.93 22.83
C SER A 363 -19.95 -23.04 22.89
N GLY A 364 -19.70 -24.14 23.60
CA GLY A 364 -20.60 -25.29 23.72
C GLY A 364 -20.69 -26.13 22.45
N ILE A 365 -19.70 -26.02 21.56
CA ILE A 365 -19.57 -26.79 20.33
C ILE A 365 -18.70 -28.02 20.63
N ASP A 366 -19.09 -29.18 20.09
CA ASP A 366 -18.30 -30.41 20.23
C ASP A 366 -16.94 -30.23 19.55
N ALA A 367 -15.88 -30.38 20.32
CA ALA A 367 -14.51 -30.14 19.86
C ALA A 367 -13.83 -31.45 19.45
N PHE A 368 -12.75 -31.33 18.68
CA PHE A 368 -11.93 -32.48 18.28
C PHE A 368 -11.00 -32.94 19.41
N ASP A 369 -10.46 -34.16 19.27
CA ASP A 369 -9.45 -34.71 20.19
C ASP A 369 -8.13 -33.92 20.12
N GLU A 370 -7.36 -33.98 21.21
CA GLU A 370 -6.04 -33.35 21.33
C GLU A 370 -5.15 -33.68 20.13
N VAL A 371 -4.55 -32.63 19.57
CA VAL A 371 -3.70 -32.75 18.39
C VAL A 371 -2.29 -33.11 18.81
N ASP A 372 -1.82 -34.27 18.37
CA ASP A 372 -0.41 -34.65 18.48
C ASP A 372 0.16 -34.81 17.06
N MET A 373 1.14 -33.98 16.74
CA MET A 373 1.74 -33.92 15.41
C MET A 373 3.26 -33.80 15.52
N SER A 374 3.95 -34.45 14.58
CA SER A 374 5.39 -34.31 14.42
C SER A 374 5.72 -34.24 12.95
N ARG A 375 6.43 -33.18 12.56
CA ARG A 375 6.82 -32.93 11.17
C ARG A 375 8.33 -33.04 11.00
N PRO A 376 8.80 -33.45 9.81
CA PRO A 376 10.23 -33.51 9.55
C PRO A 376 10.85 -32.10 9.64
N ALA A 377 11.91 -31.96 10.45
CA ALA A 377 12.64 -30.69 10.62
C ALA A 377 13.09 -30.06 9.29
N ALA A 378 13.50 -30.88 8.31
CA ALA A 378 13.88 -30.40 6.98
C ALA A 378 12.73 -29.66 6.25
N THR A 379 11.47 -30.02 6.52
CA THR A 379 10.30 -29.38 5.92
C THR A 379 10.03 -28.03 6.57
N TRP A 380 10.19 -27.91 7.89
CA TRP A 380 10.11 -26.62 8.61
C TRP A 380 11.18 -25.65 8.16
N ARG A 381 12.44 -26.10 8.06
CA ARG A 381 13.53 -25.29 7.50
C ARG A 381 13.18 -24.75 6.11
N LYS A 382 12.64 -25.62 5.25
CA LYS A 382 12.21 -25.24 3.90
C LYS A 382 11.05 -24.23 3.92
N ALA A 383 10.15 -24.31 4.89
CA ALA A 383 9.08 -23.33 5.07
C ALA A 383 9.65 -21.95 5.43
N LEU A 384 10.61 -21.89 6.36
CA LEU A 384 11.31 -20.66 6.75
C LEU A 384 12.14 -20.05 5.61
N GLU A 385 12.86 -20.88 4.85
CA GLU A 385 13.62 -20.41 3.67
C GLU A 385 12.69 -19.77 2.64
N ARG A 386 11.52 -20.39 2.39
CA ARG A 386 10.51 -19.86 1.46
C ARG A 386 9.80 -18.63 2.01
N SER A 387 9.50 -18.59 3.31
CA SER A 387 8.81 -17.45 3.92
C SER A 387 9.64 -16.19 3.87
N ARG A 388 10.96 -16.29 4.05
CA ARG A 388 11.90 -15.17 3.88
C ARG A 388 11.88 -14.60 2.46
N GLU A 389 11.70 -15.46 1.45
CA GLU A 389 11.69 -15.04 0.04
C GLU A 389 10.32 -14.54 -0.43
N MET A 390 9.23 -14.97 0.20
CA MET A 390 7.87 -14.70 -0.28
C MET A 390 7.52 -13.20 -0.37
N PRO A 391 7.89 -12.33 0.60
CA PRO A 391 7.70 -10.88 0.50
C PRO A 391 8.47 -10.22 -0.65
N LEU A 392 9.47 -10.89 -1.22
CA LEU A 392 10.20 -10.43 -2.41
C LEU A 392 9.40 -10.66 -3.70
N LEU A 393 8.25 -11.33 -3.62
CA LEU A 393 7.40 -11.68 -4.75
C LEU A 393 8.16 -12.35 -5.92
N PRO A 394 8.85 -13.48 -5.68
CA PRO A 394 9.70 -14.15 -6.68
C PRO A 394 8.93 -14.63 -7.91
N MET A 395 7.59 -14.76 -7.84
CA MET A 395 6.74 -15.11 -8.98
C MET A 395 6.80 -14.09 -10.13
N PHE A 396 7.19 -12.83 -9.87
CA PHE A 396 7.35 -11.82 -10.92
C PHE A 396 8.71 -11.83 -11.62
N ARG A 397 9.71 -12.53 -11.07
CA ARG A 397 11.07 -12.58 -11.65
C ARG A 397 11.07 -12.91 -13.15
N PRO A 398 10.33 -13.92 -13.66
CA PRO A 398 10.35 -14.25 -15.09
C PRO A 398 9.80 -13.14 -16.00
N LEU A 399 9.06 -12.18 -15.43
CA LEU A 399 8.44 -11.08 -16.14
C LEU A 399 9.24 -9.78 -16.08
N ILE A 400 10.28 -9.72 -15.24
CA ILE A 400 11.15 -8.54 -15.05
C ILE A 400 12.48 -8.81 -15.75
N LEU A 401 12.63 -8.23 -16.94
CA LEU A 401 13.84 -8.34 -17.74
C LEU A 401 14.58 -6.99 -17.80
N PRO A 402 15.92 -6.99 -17.95
CA PRO A 402 16.82 -8.15 -17.84
C PRO A 402 17.02 -8.63 -16.39
N ASP A 403 17.63 -9.79 -16.17
CA ASP A 403 17.90 -10.34 -14.82
C ASP A 403 18.66 -9.35 -13.91
N ALA A 404 19.56 -8.53 -14.47
CA ALA A 404 20.26 -7.49 -13.71
C ALA A 404 19.29 -6.50 -13.05
N ARG A 405 18.20 -6.14 -13.74
CA ARG A 405 17.14 -5.29 -13.20
C ARG A 405 16.44 -5.98 -12.03
N TRP A 406 16.13 -7.27 -12.14
CA TRP A 406 15.56 -8.04 -11.03
C TRP A 406 16.46 -8.01 -9.79
N SER A 407 17.76 -8.25 -9.96
CA SER A 407 18.72 -8.19 -8.85
C SER A 407 18.74 -6.82 -8.17
N SER A 408 18.70 -5.73 -8.94
CA SER A 408 18.61 -4.36 -8.40
C SER A 408 17.30 -4.10 -7.65
N LEU A 409 16.17 -4.59 -8.17
CA LEU A 409 14.85 -4.30 -7.60
C LEU A 409 14.53 -5.12 -6.34
N VAL A 410 15.14 -6.30 -6.17
CA VAL A 410 14.86 -7.16 -5.02
C VAL A 410 15.56 -6.69 -3.74
N SER A 411 16.78 -6.18 -3.89
CA SER A 411 17.71 -5.88 -2.80
C SER A 411 17.29 -4.79 -1.80
N PRO A 412 16.63 -3.68 -2.22
CA PRO A 412 16.39 -2.55 -1.32
C PRO A 412 15.32 -2.84 -0.26
N TRP A 413 15.39 -2.10 0.85
CA TRP A 413 14.39 -2.12 1.93
C TRP A 413 13.31 -1.07 1.63
N TYR A 414 12.22 -1.53 1.01
CA TYR A 414 11.18 -0.64 0.47
C TYR A 414 10.44 0.17 1.53
N SER A 415 10.49 -0.19 2.82
CA SER A 415 9.91 0.57 3.93
C SER A 415 10.61 1.91 4.17
N GLU A 416 11.90 2.01 3.85
CA GLU A 416 12.74 3.18 4.10
C GLU A 416 12.78 4.16 2.92
N LEU A 417 12.46 3.70 1.71
CA LEU A 417 12.56 4.48 0.48
C LEU A 417 11.37 5.43 0.28
N GLY A 418 11.65 6.71 0.00
CA GLY A 418 10.64 7.66 -0.48
C GLY A 418 10.42 7.56 -2.00
N GLU A 419 9.45 8.31 -2.53
CA GLU A 419 9.14 8.29 -3.96
C GLU A 419 10.35 8.65 -4.84
N ASP A 420 11.14 9.65 -4.46
CA ASP A 420 12.35 10.02 -5.21
C ASP A 420 13.40 8.91 -5.21
N ASP A 421 13.59 8.23 -4.08
CA ASP A 421 14.51 7.09 -3.95
C ASP A 421 14.06 5.91 -4.84
N LEU A 422 12.74 5.66 -4.91
CA LEU A 422 12.15 4.63 -5.78
C LEU A 422 12.33 5.00 -7.26
N VAL A 423 12.18 6.28 -7.62
CA VAL A 423 12.44 6.77 -8.98
C VAL A 423 13.92 6.63 -9.32
N ASP A 424 14.84 6.96 -8.41
CA ASP A 424 16.29 6.79 -8.62
C ASP A 424 16.68 5.32 -8.78
N LEU A 425 16.07 4.43 -7.99
CA LEU A 425 16.22 2.98 -8.16
C LEU A 425 15.78 2.52 -9.56
N LEU A 426 14.58 2.93 -9.99
CA LEU A 426 14.07 2.61 -11.33
C LEU A 426 14.96 3.19 -12.43
N ASP A 427 15.43 4.42 -12.27
CA ASP A 427 16.28 5.13 -13.22
C ASP A 427 17.62 4.41 -13.41
N SER A 428 18.25 4.00 -12.30
CA SER A 428 19.56 3.36 -12.29
C SER A 428 19.58 1.97 -12.94
N CYS A 429 18.46 1.24 -12.91
CA CYS A 429 18.32 -0.09 -13.50
C CYS A 429 17.52 -0.09 -14.83
N HIS A 430 17.17 1.09 -15.33
CA HIS A 430 16.42 1.25 -16.57
C HIS A 430 17.29 0.92 -17.79
N VAL A 431 16.70 0.18 -18.72
CA VAL A 431 17.30 -0.15 -20.02
C VAL A 431 16.17 -0.18 -21.03
N ASP A 432 16.27 0.63 -22.09
CA ASP A 432 15.28 0.64 -23.16
C ASP A 432 15.36 -0.68 -23.96
N ALA A 433 14.36 -1.55 -23.80
CA ALA A 433 14.42 -2.92 -24.30
C ALA A 433 14.49 -3.07 -25.85
N PHE A 434 14.13 -2.03 -26.62
CA PHE A 434 13.90 -2.17 -28.06
C PHE A 434 14.53 -1.07 -28.95
N ARG A 435 15.45 -0.23 -28.44
CA ARG A 435 15.86 0.98 -29.18
C ARG A 435 17.36 1.20 -29.26
N ARG A 436 17.73 2.03 -30.26
CA ARG A 436 19.13 2.31 -30.64
C ARG A 436 19.94 2.79 -29.43
N PRO A 437 21.20 2.36 -29.29
CA PRO A 437 22.09 2.88 -28.25
C PRO A 437 22.20 4.41 -28.32
N GLY A 438 22.06 5.09 -27.19
CA GLY A 438 22.42 6.51 -27.03
C GLY A 438 21.26 7.52 -26.90
N LEU A 439 20.00 7.14 -27.13
CA LEU A 439 18.85 8.02 -26.84
C LEU A 439 17.90 7.32 -25.87
N ARG A 440 17.87 7.82 -24.64
CA ARG A 440 16.97 7.32 -23.60
C ARG A 440 15.54 7.74 -23.90
N TRP A 441 14.65 6.76 -24.11
CA TRP A 441 13.27 7.02 -24.51
C TRP A 441 12.36 7.30 -23.31
N LEU A 442 12.53 6.54 -22.22
CA LEU A 442 11.87 6.78 -20.93
C LEU A 442 12.89 7.38 -19.97
N GLY A 443 12.70 8.66 -19.65
CA GLY A 443 13.50 9.38 -18.67
C GLY A 443 12.89 9.32 -17.27
N ARG A 444 13.50 10.08 -16.36
CA ARG A 444 13.06 10.18 -14.96
C ARG A 444 11.62 10.70 -14.82
N ALA A 445 11.21 11.62 -15.69
CA ALA A 445 9.85 12.17 -15.67
C ALA A 445 8.80 11.10 -15.98
N GLU A 446 9.03 10.30 -17.03
CA GLU A 446 8.14 9.18 -17.37
C GLU A 446 8.07 8.13 -16.26
N LEU A 447 9.23 7.74 -15.70
CA LEU A 447 9.28 6.77 -14.60
C LEU A 447 8.53 7.29 -13.36
N ARG A 448 8.68 8.56 -13.02
CA ARG A 448 7.95 9.20 -11.91
C ARG A 448 6.45 9.21 -12.17
N THR A 449 5.98 9.67 -13.32
CA THR A 449 4.54 9.67 -13.64
C THR A 449 3.95 8.26 -13.62
N MET A 450 4.68 7.26 -14.14
CA MET A 450 4.25 5.86 -14.10
C MET A 450 4.18 5.32 -12.67
N LEU A 451 5.10 5.70 -11.78
CA LEU A 451 5.10 5.28 -10.38
C LEU A 451 3.95 5.96 -9.61
N GLN A 452 3.77 7.27 -9.82
CA GLN A 452 2.72 8.06 -9.19
C GLN A 452 1.32 7.61 -9.58
N LEU A 453 1.11 7.05 -10.78
CA LEU A 453 -0.16 6.40 -11.13
C LEU A 453 -0.61 5.39 -10.07
N TRP A 454 0.34 4.67 -9.46
CA TRP A 454 0.04 3.61 -8.50
C TRP A 454 0.12 4.05 -7.04
N LEU A 455 1.04 4.97 -6.72
CA LEU A 455 1.35 5.39 -5.35
C LEU A 455 0.73 6.74 -4.97
N SER A 456 0.59 7.67 -5.91
CA SER A 456 0.14 9.04 -5.65
C SER A 456 -0.58 9.66 -6.86
N PRO A 457 -1.79 9.17 -7.21
CA PRO A 457 -2.52 9.61 -8.40
C PRO A 457 -2.83 11.11 -8.43
N LYS A 458 -2.99 11.74 -7.26
CA LYS A 458 -3.16 13.19 -7.12
C LYS A 458 -1.94 13.96 -7.64
N LEU A 459 -0.73 13.58 -7.21
CA LEU A 459 0.52 14.18 -7.69
C LEU A 459 0.75 13.91 -9.19
N MET A 460 0.32 12.74 -9.67
CA MET A 460 0.40 12.42 -11.10
C MET A 460 -0.41 13.42 -11.94
N VAL A 461 -1.65 13.73 -11.55
CA VAL A 461 -2.51 14.63 -12.36
C VAL A 461 -2.12 16.10 -12.23
N GLU A 462 -1.52 16.50 -11.11
CA GLU A 462 -0.90 17.82 -10.92
C GLU A 462 0.35 18.01 -11.81
N THR A 463 0.97 16.92 -12.28
CA THR A 463 2.14 16.98 -13.17
C THR A 463 1.74 17.46 -14.56
N GLU A 464 2.37 18.55 -15.03
CA GLU A 464 2.14 19.08 -16.38
C GLU A 464 2.46 18.03 -17.46
N GLY A 465 1.55 17.85 -18.41
CA GLY A 465 1.74 16.90 -19.51
C GLY A 465 1.71 15.42 -19.10
N TRP A 466 1.19 15.08 -17.92
CA TRP A 466 1.14 13.70 -17.42
C TRP A 466 0.55 12.69 -18.43
N ARG A 467 -0.41 13.11 -19.25
CA ARG A 467 -1.04 12.27 -20.29
C ARG A 467 -0.01 11.81 -21.32
N ASP A 468 0.84 12.72 -21.80
CA ASP A 468 1.87 12.40 -22.79
C ASP A 468 3.00 11.58 -22.16
N LEU A 469 3.36 11.86 -20.91
CA LEU A 469 4.34 11.08 -20.15
C LEU A 469 3.84 9.64 -19.93
N LEU A 470 2.59 9.47 -19.49
CA LEU A 470 1.98 8.17 -19.25
C LEU A 470 1.77 7.38 -20.56
N ALA A 471 1.41 8.04 -21.65
CA ALA A 471 1.27 7.40 -22.96
C ALA A 471 2.55 6.68 -23.40
N LYS A 472 3.72 7.20 -23.03
CA LYS A 472 5.02 6.55 -23.33
C LYS A 472 5.20 5.22 -22.61
N ALA A 473 4.49 4.96 -21.51
CA ALA A 473 4.54 3.68 -20.80
C ALA A 473 4.17 2.48 -21.71
N LEU A 474 3.29 2.70 -22.69
CA LEU A 474 2.91 1.69 -23.69
C LEU A 474 4.06 1.27 -24.60
N SER A 475 5.13 2.06 -24.69
CA SER A 475 6.27 1.73 -25.56
C SER A 475 7.17 0.63 -25.01
N ASP A 476 7.15 0.38 -23.69
CA ASP A 476 7.97 -0.65 -23.05
C ASP A 476 7.25 -1.32 -21.87
N VAL A 477 6.79 -2.55 -22.11
CA VAL A 477 6.15 -3.40 -21.11
C VAL A 477 7.12 -3.76 -19.97
N GLN A 478 8.42 -3.95 -20.26
CA GLN A 478 9.37 -4.38 -19.23
C GLN A 478 9.59 -3.28 -18.18
N THR A 479 9.60 -2.03 -18.63
CA THR A 479 9.68 -0.87 -17.75
C THR A 479 8.37 -0.69 -16.96
N SER A 480 7.22 -0.84 -17.61
CA SER A 480 5.92 -0.82 -16.91
C SER A 480 5.82 -1.87 -15.81
N ARG A 481 6.31 -3.09 -16.07
CA ARG A 481 6.37 -4.17 -15.08
C ARG A 481 7.32 -3.85 -13.92
N ALA A 482 8.48 -3.29 -14.21
CA ALA A 482 9.44 -2.86 -13.19
C ALA A 482 8.82 -1.81 -12.27
N VAL A 483 8.13 -0.81 -12.84
CA VAL A 483 7.42 0.23 -12.07
C VAL A 483 6.30 -0.38 -11.23
N ARG A 484 5.48 -1.28 -11.79
CA ARG A 484 4.41 -1.95 -11.03
C ARG A 484 4.98 -2.83 -9.92
N TYR A 485 6.09 -3.53 -10.16
CA TYR A 485 6.79 -4.30 -9.12
C TYR A 485 7.24 -3.42 -7.96
N VAL A 486 7.88 -2.29 -8.26
CA VAL A 486 8.33 -1.31 -7.26
C VAL A 486 7.15 -0.77 -6.46
N ALA A 487 6.05 -0.41 -7.13
CA ALA A 487 4.83 0.03 -6.47
C ALA A 487 4.24 -1.05 -5.54
N LEU A 488 4.18 -2.31 -6.00
CA LEU A 488 3.72 -3.43 -5.19
C LEU A 488 4.62 -3.68 -3.98
N ARG A 489 5.94 -3.74 -4.17
CA ARG A 489 6.91 -3.92 -3.08
C ARG A 489 6.83 -2.79 -2.05
N ARG A 490 6.61 -1.55 -2.50
CA ARG A 490 6.38 -0.40 -1.60
C ARG A 490 5.09 -0.55 -0.82
N LYS A 491 3.95 -0.82 -1.49
CA LYS A 491 2.66 -1.04 -0.82
C LYS A 491 2.74 -2.20 0.17
N LEU A 492 3.40 -3.30 -0.20
CA LEU A 492 3.62 -4.45 0.68
C LEU A 492 4.44 -4.08 1.92
N ALA A 493 5.58 -3.39 1.74
CA ALA A 493 6.44 -2.99 2.85
C ALA A 493 5.78 -1.99 3.81
N LEU A 494 4.72 -1.31 3.38
CA LEU A 494 3.96 -0.36 4.20
C LEU A 494 2.63 -0.90 4.73
N GLY A 495 2.27 -2.14 4.40
CA GLY A 495 0.93 -2.67 4.71
C GLY A 495 -0.22 -1.90 4.03
N ASP A 496 0.04 -1.29 2.86
CA ASP A 496 -0.90 -0.44 2.14
C ASP A 496 -1.54 -1.13 0.92
N LEU A 497 -1.61 -2.46 0.92
CA LEU A 497 -2.49 -3.18 -0.03
C LEU A 497 -3.94 -3.10 0.45
N PRO A 498 -4.92 -2.93 -0.46
CA PRO A 498 -6.33 -3.00 -0.05
C PRO A 498 -6.57 -4.40 0.51
N ASP A 499 -7.09 -4.48 1.73
CA ASP A 499 -7.55 -5.73 2.28
C ASP A 499 -8.67 -6.24 1.36
N GLY A 500 -8.36 -7.30 0.59
CA GLY A 500 -9.40 -8.05 -0.13
C GLY A 500 -10.42 -8.69 0.83
N GLY A 501 -10.16 -8.62 2.13
CA GLY A 501 -11.11 -8.89 3.21
C GLY A 501 -11.90 -7.63 3.55
N ALA A 502 -13.06 -7.49 2.91
CA ALA A 502 -14.20 -6.94 3.63
C ALA A 502 -14.59 -7.97 4.69
N ASN A 503 -14.18 -7.75 5.94
CA ASN A 503 -14.91 -8.26 7.09
C ASN A 503 -15.58 -7.08 7.79
#